data_AF-A0AAU4QIH3-F1
#
_entry.id   AF-A0AAU4QIH3-F1
#
_cell.length_a   1.000
_cell.length_b   1.000
_cell.length_c   1.000
_cell.angle_alpha   90.00
_cell.angle_beta   90.00
_cell.angle_gamma   90.00
#
_symmetry.space_group_name_H-M   'P 1'
#
loop_
_entity.id
_entity.type
_entity.pdbx_description
1 polymer ?
#
loop_
_entity_poly.entity_id
_entity_poly.type
_entity_poly.pdbx_seq_one_letter_code
_entity_poly.pdbx_strand_id
1 'polypeptide(L)'
;MTDLALRALRENPRLAELAAYPFNFDIGRAAHGHVEEVRLASGGTLDIVAGDDTGGTYFVCADGSMLYADSEGSAGIIGSSVDEALEIMIGLEEAEGDDEEEFDEEYNDGDSERDGAEHSRLCRLEEARTELRAALGFPERSPAELEAMLQAALLRTEPDFLLLNGTEHNAYQLLGSYPRPPLWEPVLASGRADLTLLRAGDGAAWEAVAEDPVRRRLALRAAQFDRAEADLELLRHLLRQETRSSMRDELRLAAVLVGLRGDVGDLPLLHEVRETDYDTACGLGGIPEPGASSKELRDWAQGLDDSLFGTDPADEPVSTWTDLARDQGMTELARVTLIRELDAIVMDQSRLRRRDAPRALTTAPLRTLARDFEELGDRTQALRAQQLHTALQEKAWDRVSARLNQARLEREDGQLTQAVQTLATLRGILAAPGDDSLRQWEGVNLGRFIAEEHYRLTRVLAEAHLTDEARSLLPAADAILGELSENGTKGVRELAEETAARVRELS
;
A
#
# COMPACT_ATOMS: atom_id res chain seq x y z
N MET A 1 19.45 2.10 -23.74
CA MET A 1 19.13 0.87 -22.99
C MET A 1 19.36 -0.30 -23.93
N THR A 2 20.29 -1.17 -23.56
CA THR A 2 20.82 -2.24 -24.41
C THR A 2 19.86 -3.42 -24.39
N ASP A 3 18.97 -3.46 -25.38
CA ASP A 3 18.22 -4.68 -25.77
C ASP A 3 19.12 -5.62 -26.57
N LEU A 4 20.42 -5.70 -26.21
CA LEU A 4 21.43 -6.38 -27.00
C LEU A 4 21.28 -7.90 -26.85
N ALA A 5 21.09 -8.39 -25.63
CA ALA A 5 20.88 -9.81 -25.40
C ALA A 5 19.59 -10.32 -26.07
N LEU A 6 18.43 -9.67 -25.85
CA LEU A 6 17.19 -10.10 -26.51
C LEU A 6 17.28 -10.02 -28.03
N ARG A 7 17.92 -8.99 -28.59
CA ARG A 7 18.14 -8.92 -30.04
C ARG A 7 18.99 -10.10 -30.52
N ALA A 8 20.10 -10.39 -29.84
CA ALA A 8 20.96 -11.52 -30.19
C ALA A 8 20.21 -12.87 -30.11
N LEU A 9 19.40 -13.08 -29.07
CA LEU A 9 18.56 -14.27 -28.92
C LEU A 9 17.51 -14.37 -30.04
N ARG A 10 16.85 -13.26 -30.40
CA ARG A 10 15.86 -13.23 -31.49
C ARG A 10 16.48 -13.47 -32.88
N GLU A 11 17.71 -13.02 -33.10
CA GLU A 11 18.42 -13.16 -34.38
C GLU A 11 19.14 -14.52 -34.52
N ASN A 12 19.40 -15.22 -33.43
CA ASN A 12 20.16 -16.48 -33.43
C ASN A 12 19.42 -17.62 -32.69
N PRO A 13 18.76 -18.52 -33.44
CA PRO A 13 18.01 -19.64 -32.86
C PRO A 13 18.83 -20.56 -31.94
N ARG A 14 20.13 -20.73 -32.20
CA ARG A 14 21.00 -21.55 -31.34
C ARG A 14 21.21 -20.90 -29.98
N LEU A 15 21.37 -19.58 -29.92
CA LEU A 15 21.49 -18.87 -28.64
C LEU A 15 20.17 -18.88 -27.88
N ALA A 16 19.03 -18.76 -28.58
CA ALA A 16 17.72 -18.91 -27.97
C ALA A 16 17.51 -20.32 -27.39
N GLU A 17 17.93 -21.36 -28.10
CA GLU A 17 17.87 -22.74 -27.61
C GLU A 17 18.73 -22.94 -26.35
N LEU A 18 19.97 -22.41 -26.35
CA LEU A 18 20.84 -22.46 -25.18
C LEU A 18 20.30 -21.66 -23.99
N ALA A 19 19.68 -20.50 -24.23
CA ALA A 19 19.04 -19.72 -23.18
C ALA A 19 17.81 -20.44 -22.60
N ALA A 20 17.01 -21.09 -23.45
CA ALA A 20 15.84 -21.85 -23.04
C ALA A 20 16.23 -23.09 -22.22
N TYR A 21 17.27 -23.81 -22.63
CA TYR A 21 17.83 -24.93 -21.88
C TYR A 21 19.35 -24.94 -22.00
N PRO A 22 20.09 -24.90 -20.88
CA PRO A 22 19.65 -25.23 -19.52
C PRO A 22 19.21 -24.03 -18.64
N PHE A 23 19.19 -22.79 -19.14
CA PHE A 23 19.05 -21.59 -18.28
C PHE A 23 17.61 -21.07 -18.10
N ASN A 24 16.60 -21.85 -18.49
CA ASN A 24 15.18 -21.55 -18.26
C ASN A 24 14.70 -20.18 -18.76
N PHE A 25 15.30 -19.67 -19.85
CA PHE A 25 14.92 -18.41 -20.49
C PHE A 25 14.48 -18.65 -21.93
N ASP A 26 13.21 -19.01 -22.13
CA ASP A 26 12.65 -19.31 -23.44
C ASP A 26 11.84 -18.11 -24.00
N ILE A 27 12.43 -17.41 -24.97
CA ILE A 27 11.79 -16.29 -25.67
C ILE A 27 10.56 -16.72 -26.50
N GLY A 28 10.47 -18.00 -26.88
CA GLY A 28 9.33 -18.55 -27.61
C GLY A 28 8.08 -18.63 -26.75
N ARG A 29 8.24 -18.79 -25.43
CA ARG A 29 7.13 -18.82 -24.47
C ARG A 29 6.51 -17.45 -24.20
N ALA A 30 7.16 -16.36 -24.60
CA ALA A 30 6.60 -15.01 -24.49
C ALA A 30 5.23 -14.90 -25.18
N ALA A 31 5.00 -15.65 -26.26
CA ALA A 31 3.73 -15.69 -26.98
C ALA A 31 2.58 -16.35 -26.20
N HIS A 32 2.87 -17.15 -25.18
CA HIS A 32 1.85 -17.77 -24.33
C HIS A 32 1.30 -16.81 -23.28
N GLY A 33 2.03 -15.74 -22.98
CA GLY A 33 1.69 -14.80 -21.92
C GLY A 33 1.92 -15.39 -20.52
N HIS A 34 1.60 -14.59 -19.50
CA HIS A 34 1.50 -15.08 -18.14
C HIS A 34 0.17 -15.82 -17.94
N VAL A 35 0.13 -16.78 -17.01
CA VAL A 35 -1.07 -17.63 -16.77
C VAL A 35 -2.30 -16.81 -16.39
N GLU A 36 -2.10 -15.66 -15.77
CA GLU A 36 -3.12 -14.70 -15.41
C GLU A 36 -2.73 -13.28 -15.79
N GLU A 37 -3.71 -12.38 -15.85
CA GLU A 37 -3.43 -10.96 -16.05
C GLU A 37 -2.67 -10.42 -14.84
N VAL A 38 -1.62 -9.65 -15.07
CA VAL A 38 -0.81 -9.02 -14.02
C VAL A 38 -0.50 -7.57 -14.37
N ARG A 39 -0.28 -6.76 -13.34
CA ARG A 39 0.08 -5.34 -13.48
C ARG A 39 0.98 -4.89 -12.35
N LEU A 40 1.76 -3.83 -12.57
CA LEU A 40 2.46 -3.16 -11.48
C LEU A 40 1.48 -2.30 -10.67
N ALA A 41 1.67 -2.26 -9.35
CA ALA A 41 0.91 -1.38 -8.46
C ALA A 41 1.09 0.11 -8.82
N SER A 42 2.29 0.47 -9.28
CA SER A 42 2.64 1.80 -9.78
C SER A 42 1.99 2.17 -11.12
N GLY A 43 1.35 1.20 -11.81
CA GLY A 43 0.78 1.38 -13.14
C GLY A 43 1.82 1.38 -14.28
N GLY A 44 3.09 1.09 -13.97
CA GLY A 44 4.13 0.92 -14.98
C GLY A 44 3.84 -0.23 -15.95
N THR A 45 4.31 -0.11 -17.19
CA THR A 45 4.11 -1.12 -18.23
C THR A 45 4.99 -2.35 -17.98
N LEU A 46 4.47 -3.51 -18.36
CA LEU A 46 5.16 -4.80 -18.33
C LEU A 46 5.11 -5.42 -19.73
N ASP A 47 6.28 -5.66 -20.31
CA ASP A 47 6.41 -6.36 -21.59
C ASP A 47 6.93 -7.77 -21.35
N ILE A 48 6.16 -8.78 -21.75
CA ILE A 48 6.57 -10.18 -21.64
C ILE A 48 7.66 -10.46 -22.66
N VAL A 49 8.80 -10.98 -22.22
CA VAL A 49 9.96 -11.25 -23.10
C VAL A 49 10.40 -12.71 -23.14
N ALA A 50 10.08 -13.49 -22.11
CA ALA A 50 10.36 -14.93 -22.04
C ALA A 50 9.48 -15.62 -20.99
N GLY A 51 9.54 -16.95 -20.96
CA GLY A 51 9.06 -17.76 -19.82
C GLY A 51 9.98 -18.96 -19.60
N ASP A 52 9.76 -19.69 -18.52
CA ASP A 52 10.46 -20.95 -18.22
C ASP A 52 9.57 -22.18 -18.42
N ASP A 53 10.12 -23.36 -18.15
CA ASP A 53 9.43 -24.65 -18.26
C ASP A 53 8.59 -25.04 -17.04
N THR A 54 8.76 -24.35 -15.90
CA THR A 54 7.96 -24.46 -14.67
C THR A 54 6.72 -23.55 -14.66
N GLY A 55 6.61 -22.65 -15.64
CA GLY A 55 5.48 -21.74 -15.82
C GLY A 55 5.72 -20.31 -15.32
N GLY A 56 6.93 -19.96 -14.91
CA GLY A 56 7.29 -18.58 -14.61
C GLY A 56 7.45 -17.72 -15.87
N THR A 57 7.47 -16.40 -15.67
CA THR A 57 7.42 -15.40 -16.74
C THR A 57 8.38 -14.25 -16.46
N TYR A 58 9.08 -13.81 -17.51
CA TYR A 58 10.01 -12.69 -17.48
C TYR A 58 9.39 -11.48 -18.16
N PHE A 59 9.38 -10.36 -17.44
CA PHE A 59 8.86 -9.09 -17.89
C PHE A 59 9.98 -8.05 -17.94
N VAL A 60 9.93 -7.17 -18.93
CA VAL A 60 10.71 -5.94 -18.96
C VAL A 60 9.82 -4.80 -18.48
N CYS A 61 10.27 -4.11 -17.45
CA CYS A 61 9.61 -2.93 -16.90
C CYS A 61 9.94 -1.68 -17.74
N ALA A 62 9.15 -0.61 -17.57
CA ALA A 62 9.32 0.64 -18.31
C ALA A 62 10.73 1.29 -18.18
N ASP A 63 11.42 1.07 -17.06
CA ASP A 63 12.78 1.56 -16.82
C ASP A 63 13.89 0.66 -17.42
N GLY A 64 13.50 -0.50 -17.96
CA GLY A 64 14.39 -1.53 -18.49
C GLY A 64 14.77 -2.63 -17.52
N SER A 65 14.41 -2.53 -16.23
CA SER A 65 14.64 -3.58 -15.25
C SER A 65 13.87 -4.85 -15.64
N MET A 66 14.43 -6.02 -15.31
CA MET A 66 13.81 -7.31 -15.59
C MET A 66 13.16 -7.86 -14.32
N LEU A 67 11.86 -8.08 -14.39
CA LEU A 67 11.04 -8.69 -13.35
C LEU A 67 10.78 -10.15 -13.71
N TYR A 68 10.95 -11.04 -12.74
CA TYR A 68 10.55 -12.44 -12.84
C TYR A 68 9.37 -12.68 -11.92
N ALA A 69 8.38 -13.44 -12.39
CA ALA A 69 7.27 -13.96 -11.59
C ALA A 69 7.18 -15.47 -11.78
N ASP A 70 7.23 -16.22 -10.68
CA ASP A 70 7.08 -17.68 -10.71
C ASP A 70 5.60 -18.09 -10.79
N SER A 71 5.37 -19.40 -10.93
CA SER A 71 4.02 -19.98 -10.96
C SER A 71 3.40 -20.18 -9.56
N GLU A 72 4.18 -19.97 -8.48
CA GLU A 72 3.74 -20.10 -7.09
C GLU A 72 3.22 -18.77 -6.50
N GLY A 73 3.35 -17.68 -7.26
CA GLY A 73 2.86 -16.36 -6.87
C GLY A 73 3.92 -15.50 -6.19
N SER A 74 5.21 -15.72 -6.44
CA SER A 74 6.29 -14.81 -6.04
C SER A 74 6.82 -14.02 -7.23
N ALA A 75 7.27 -12.79 -6.98
CA ALA A 75 7.84 -11.93 -8.01
C ALA A 75 8.96 -11.04 -7.46
N GLY A 76 9.91 -10.70 -8.33
CA GLY A 76 11.03 -9.84 -7.97
C GLY A 76 11.82 -9.32 -9.17
N ILE A 77 12.51 -8.19 -8.97
CA ILE A 77 13.50 -7.70 -9.93
C ILE A 77 14.75 -8.56 -9.83
N ILE A 78 15.12 -9.19 -10.94
CA ILE A 78 16.29 -10.07 -11.05
C ILE A 78 17.46 -9.41 -11.79
N GLY A 79 17.29 -8.17 -12.25
CA GLY A 79 18.38 -7.36 -12.80
C GLY A 79 17.91 -5.97 -13.25
N SER A 80 18.83 -5.02 -13.29
CA SER A 80 18.60 -3.64 -13.73
C SER A 80 18.42 -3.50 -15.25
N SER A 81 18.69 -4.58 -15.98
CA SER A 81 18.49 -4.71 -17.41
C SER A 81 18.34 -6.19 -17.79
N VAL A 82 17.87 -6.47 -19.01
CA VAL A 82 17.84 -7.84 -19.53
C VAL A 82 19.25 -8.46 -19.59
N ASP A 83 20.25 -7.67 -20.01
CA ASP A 83 21.63 -8.12 -20.08
C ASP A 83 22.15 -8.53 -18.68
N GLU A 84 21.89 -7.72 -17.66
CA GLU A 84 22.29 -8.00 -16.26
C GLU A 84 21.57 -9.23 -15.69
N ALA A 85 20.25 -9.33 -15.92
CA ALA A 85 19.47 -10.46 -15.44
C ALA A 85 19.90 -11.79 -16.09
N LEU A 86 20.11 -11.80 -17.40
CA LEU A 86 20.62 -13.00 -18.10
C LEU A 86 22.03 -13.36 -17.63
N GLU A 87 22.89 -12.38 -17.38
CA GLU A 87 24.22 -12.66 -16.84
C GLU A 87 24.14 -13.33 -15.46
N ILE A 88 23.28 -12.84 -14.58
CA ILE A 88 23.01 -13.41 -13.26
C ILE A 88 22.50 -14.84 -13.41
N MET A 89 21.42 -15.05 -14.18
CA MET A 89 20.81 -16.36 -14.37
C MET A 89 21.81 -17.38 -14.93
N ILE A 90 22.50 -17.05 -16.03
CA ILE A 90 23.45 -17.96 -16.68
C ILE A 90 24.65 -18.29 -15.76
N GLY A 91 25.08 -17.33 -14.95
CA GLY A 91 26.22 -17.50 -14.06
C GLY A 91 25.91 -18.18 -12.73
N LEU A 92 24.66 -18.10 -12.25
CA LEU A 92 24.21 -18.74 -11.02
C LEU A 92 23.52 -20.09 -11.24
N GLU A 93 23.11 -20.43 -12.47
CA GLU A 93 22.50 -21.72 -12.76
C GLU A 93 23.41 -22.86 -12.31
N GLU A 94 22.93 -23.69 -11.39
CA GLU A 94 23.62 -24.90 -10.95
C GLU A 94 23.09 -26.09 -11.75
N ALA A 95 23.90 -27.13 -11.93
CA ALA A 95 23.32 -28.36 -12.50
C ALA A 95 22.40 -28.94 -11.42
N GLU A 96 21.08 -28.97 -11.66
CA GLU A 96 20.13 -29.60 -10.73
C GLU A 96 20.67 -30.98 -10.29
N GLY A 97 21.00 -31.07 -9.00
CA GLY A 97 21.75 -32.18 -8.43
C GLY A 97 21.48 -32.44 -6.95
N ASP A 98 20.73 -31.58 -6.25
CA ASP A 98 20.46 -31.74 -4.82
C ASP A 98 18.96 -31.75 -4.51
N ASP A 99 18.28 -32.83 -4.90
CA ASP A 99 17.33 -33.41 -3.96
C ASP A 99 18.17 -34.16 -2.92
N GLU A 100 18.66 -33.45 -1.90
CA GLU A 100 19.10 -34.05 -0.64
C GLU A 100 17.87 -34.67 0.06
N GLU A 101 17.28 -35.71 -0.51
CA GLU A 101 16.56 -36.68 0.29
C GLU A 101 17.63 -37.48 1.06
N GLU A 102 17.66 -37.30 2.39
CA GLU A 102 18.31 -38.22 3.34
C GLU A 102 17.84 -39.66 3.06
N PHE A 103 18.47 -40.34 2.10
CA PHE A 103 18.26 -41.75 1.85
C PHE A 103 19.36 -42.52 2.56
N ASP A 104 18.93 -43.22 3.61
CA ASP A 104 19.68 -44.19 4.41
C ASP A 104 20.77 -44.92 3.59
N GLU A 105 21.97 -44.93 4.15
CA GLU A 105 23.14 -45.68 3.70
C GLU A 105 22.89 -47.21 3.72
N GLU A 106 22.11 -47.75 2.79
CA GLU A 106 22.18 -49.18 2.48
C GLU A 106 21.75 -49.44 1.04
N TYR A 107 22.74 -49.49 0.13
CA TYR A 107 22.84 -50.35 -1.07
C TYR A 107 23.73 -49.67 -2.13
N ASN A 108 25.04 -49.94 -2.05
CA ASN A 108 26.02 -49.54 -3.06
C ASN A 108 26.25 -50.70 -4.06
N ASP A 109 25.81 -50.48 -5.30
CA ASP A 109 26.39 -51.10 -6.51
C ASP A 109 26.00 -50.33 -7.81
N GLY A 110 25.57 -49.06 -7.69
CA GLY A 110 25.08 -48.21 -8.79
C GLY A 110 25.77 -46.85 -8.98
N ASP A 111 26.73 -46.48 -8.12
CA ASP A 111 27.29 -45.12 -8.04
C ASP A 111 28.12 -44.70 -9.27
N SER A 112 28.82 -45.61 -9.94
CA SER A 112 29.79 -45.22 -10.99
C SER A 112 29.16 -44.67 -12.29
N GLU A 113 27.93 -45.07 -12.62
CA GLU A 113 27.22 -44.54 -13.81
C GLU A 113 26.51 -43.22 -13.50
N ARG A 114 26.09 -43.01 -12.24
CA ARG A 114 25.42 -41.80 -11.76
C ARG A 114 26.42 -40.64 -11.68
N ASP A 115 27.58 -40.86 -11.08
CA ASP A 115 28.69 -39.88 -11.01
C ASP A 115 29.17 -39.45 -12.41
N GLY A 116 29.24 -40.39 -13.37
CA GLY A 116 29.64 -40.10 -14.74
C GLY A 116 28.60 -39.30 -15.53
N ALA A 117 27.31 -39.54 -15.29
CA ALA A 117 26.21 -38.82 -15.91
C ALA A 117 26.09 -37.38 -15.38
N GLU A 118 26.26 -37.21 -14.07
CA GLU A 118 26.27 -35.90 -13.40
C GLU A 118 27.47 -35.05 -13.84
N HIS A 119 28.68 -35.63 -13.84
CA HIS A 119 29.87 -34.95 -14.35
C HIS A 119 29.71 -34.56 -15.83
N SER A 120 29.12 -35.43 -16.66
CA SER A 120 28.80 -35.11 -18.05
C SER A 120 27.77 -33.97 -18.19
N ARG A 121 26.78 -33.89 -17.29
CA ARG A 121 25.77 -32.82 -17.27
C ARG A 121 26.42 -31.49 -16.87
N LEU A 122 27.25 -31.48 -15.82
CA LEU A 122 28.02 -30.32 -15.38
C LEU A 122 28.94 -29.79 -16.49
N CYS A 123 29.68 -30.67 -17.18
CA CYS A 123 30.52 -30.26 -18.31
C CYS A 123 29.68 -29.63 -19.45
N ARG A 124 28.52 -30.21 -19.78
CA ARG A 124 27.61 -29.65 -20.80
C ARG A 124 27.03 -28.29 -20.38
N LEU A 125 26.69 -28.12 -19.10
CA LEU A 125 26.23 -26.85 -18.54
C LEU A 125 27.33 -25.78 -18.63
N GLU A 126 28.57 -26.11 -18.26
CA GLU A 126 29.69 -25.18 -18.34
C GLU A 126 30.05 -24.80 -19.78
N GLU A 127 29.99 -25.76 -20.71
CA GLU A 127 30.17 -25.51 -22.14
C GLU A 127 29.09 -24.56 -22.68
N ALA A 128 27.81 -24.82 -22.35
CA ALA A 128 26.68 -23.96 -22.71
C ALA A 128 26.81 -22.56 -22.09
N ARG A 129 27.21 -22.48 -20.82
CA ARG A 129 27.45 -21.22 -20.08
C ARG A 129 28.54 -20.40 -20.76
N THR A 130 29.68 -21.02 -21.05
CA THR A 130 30.81 -20.38 -21.72
C THR A 130 30.43 -19.88 -23.10
N GLU A 131 29.74 -20.72 -23.91
CA GLU A 131 29.29 -20.35 -25.25
C GLU A 131 28.33 -19.15 -25.22
N LEU A 132 27.29 -19.23 -24.38
CA LEU A 132 26.25 -18.21 -24.33
C LEU A 132 26.79 -16.89 -23.78
N ARG A 133 27.58 -16.90 -22.71
CA ARG A 133 28.24 -15.69 -22.17
C ARG A 133 29.13 -15.02 -23.20
N ALA A 134 29.95 -15.79 -23.91
CA ALA A 134 30.84 -15.27 -24.94
C ALA A 134 30.05 -14.65 -26.11
N ALA A 135 28.96 -15.30 -26.53
CA ALA A 135 28.12 -14.81 -27.62
C ALA A 135 27.33 -13.54 -27.26
N LEU A 136 26.88 -13.43 -26.01
CA LEU A 136 26.16 -12.25 -25.48
C LEU A 136 27.10 -11.12 -25.04
N GLY A 137 28.41 -11.40 -24.93
CA GLY A 137 29.43 -10.42 -24.55
C GLY A 137 29.44 -10.11 -23.05
N PHE A 138 28.98 -11.04 -22.21
CA PHE A 138 28.96 -10.87 -20.77
C PHE A 138 30.36 -11.06 -20.17
N PRO A 139 30.78 -10.21 -19.21
CA PRO A 139 32.07 -10.37 -18.55
C PRO A 139 32.10 -11.65 -17.70
N GLU A 140 33.29 -12.17 -17.38
CA GLU A 140 33.43 -13.20 -16.35
C GLU A 140 33.35 -12.54 -14.97
N ARG A 141 32.36 -12.95 -14.17
CA ARG A 141 32.15 -12.54 -12.78
C ARG A 141 32.09 -13.78 -11.90
N SER A 142 32.54 -13.63 -10.66
CA SER A 142 32.44 -14.71 -9.68
C SER A 142 30.98 -14.95 -9.26
N PRO A 143 30.61 -16.16 -8.82
CA PRO A 143 29.27 -16.44 -8.28
C PRO A 143 28.87 -15.47 -7.15
N ALA A 144 29.79 -15.18 -6.23
CA ALA A 144 29.55 -14.24 -5.13
C ALA A 144 29.23 -12.81 -5.61
N GLU A 145 29.83 -12.36 -6.71
CA GLU A 145 29.48 -11.05 -7.30
C GLU A 145 28.10 -11.08 -7.93
N LEU A 146 27.72 -12.17 -8.60
CA LEU A 146 26.40 -12.35 -9.21
C LEU A 146 25.29 -12.49 -8.14
N GLU A 147 25.55 -13.21 -7.05
CA GLU A 147 24.66 -13.29 -5.89
C GLU A 147 24.44 -11.91 -5.26
N ALA A 148 25.51 -11.12 -5.09
CA ALA A 148 25.40 -9.77 -4.56
C ALA A 148 24.59 -8.85 -5.51
N MET A 149 24.75 -9.02 -6.83
CA MET A 149 23.95 -8.31 -7.83
C MET A 149 22.48 -8.74 -7.77
N LEU A 150 22.18 -10.03 -7.69
CA LEU A 150 20.82 -10.56 -7.54
C LEU A 150 20.17 -10.05 -6.25
N GLN A 151 20.87 -10.12 -5.12
CA GLN A 151 20.38 -9.59 -3.85
C GLN A 151 20.04 -8.10 -3.96
N ALA A 152 20.92 -7.29 -4.57
CA ALA A 152 20.67 -5.87 -4.78
C ALA A 152 19.46 -5.61 -5.69
N ALA A 153 19.26 -6.44 -6.72
CA ALA A 153 18.09 -6.40 -7.59
C ALA A 153 16.80 -6.74 -6.83
N LEU A 154 16.78 -7.85 -6.08
CA LEU A 154 15.61 -8.30 -5.32
C LEU A 154 15.19 -7.31 -4.23
N LEU A 155 16.15 -6.64 -3.59
CA LEU A 155 15.88 -5.58 -2.61
C LEU A 155 15.28 -4.32 -3.23
N ARG A 156 15.45 -4.08 -4.53
CA ARG A 156 14.83 -2.96 -5.27
C ARG A 156 13.39 -3.23 -5.71
N THR A 157 12.91 -4.47 -5.62
CA THR A 157 11.57 -4.86 -6.09
C THR A 157 10.48 -3.95 -5.53
N GLU A 158 10.50 -3.72 -4.22
CA GLU A 158 9.59 -2.79 -3.58
C GLU A 158 10.32 -1.46 -3.29
N PRO A 159 9.65 -0.32 -3.48
CA PRO A 159 8.19 -0.19 -3.70
C PRO A 159 7.72 -0.18 -5.17
N ASP A 160 8.59 0.07 -6.13
CA ASP A 160 8.17 0.51 -7.48
C ASP A 160 7.69 -0.64 -8.40
N PHE A 161 8.10 -1.88 -8.11
CA PHE A 161 7.85 -3.06 -8.94
C PHE A 161 6.97 -4.12 -8.25
N LEU A 162 6.10 -3.70 -7.34
CA LEU A 162 5.11 -4.58 -6.73
C LEU A 162 4.16 -5.14 -7.80
N LEU A 163 4.29 -6.43 -8.11
CA LEU A 163 3.42 -7.13 -9.04
C LEU A 163 2.09 -7.49 -8.37
N LEU A 164 0.98 -7.15 -9.02
CA LEU A 164 -0.37 -7.45 -8.60
C LEU A 164 -1.05 -8.40 -9.57
N ASN A 165 -1.84 -9.33 -9.03
CA ASN A 165 -2.83 -10.07 -9.80
C ASN A 165 -3.86 -9.10 -10.41
N GLY A 166 -4.12 -9.24 -11.71
CA GLY A 166 -4.99 -8.35 -12.48
C GLY A 166 -6.47 -8.45 -12.09
N THR A 167 -6.90 -9.58 -11.53
CA THR A 167 -8.29 -9.82 -11.13
C THR A 167 -8.49 -9.67 -9.62
N GLU A 168 -7.68 -10.35 -8.81
CA GLU A 168 -7.83 -10.35 -7.35
C GLU A 168 -7.17 -9.14 -6.69
N HIS A 169 -6.23 -8.51 -7.39
CA HIS A 169 -5.43 -7.37 -6.92
C HIS A 169 -4.60 -7.65 -5.66
N ASN A 170 -4.39 -8.93 -5.34
CA ASN A 170 -3.42 -9.39 -4.34
C ASN A 170 -2.01 -9.15 -4.87
N ALA A 171 -1.07 -8.80 -4.00
CA ALA A 171 0.33 -8.71 -4.39
C ALA A 171 1.00 -10.08 -4.41
N TYR A 172 1.86 -10.30 -5.39
CA TYR A 172 2.77 -11.44 -5.41
C TYR A 172 3.70 -11.38 -4.20
N GLN A 173 4.06 -12.53 -3.66
CA GLN A 173 5.07 -12.62 -2.60
C GLN A 173 6.42 -12.13 -3.12
N LEU A 174 7.28 -11.67 -2.22
CA LEU A 174 8.62 -11.22 -2.60
C LEU A 174 9.47 -12.42 -2.97
N LEU A 175 10.07 -12.38 -4.16
CA LEU A 175 11.08 -13.35 -4.55
C LEU A 175 12.31 -13.15 -3.64
N GLY A 176 12.58 -14.14 -2.80
CA GLY A 176 13.67 -14.13 -1.82
C GLY A 176 13.32 -13.58 -0.42
N SER A 177 14.05 -14.08 0.58
CA SER A 177 13.80 -13.85 2.02
C SER A 177 14.64 -12.73 2.64
N TYR A 178 15.29 -11.89 1.83
CA TYR A 178 16.17 -10.84 2.34
C TYR A 178 15.40 -9.81 3.19
N PRO A 179 15.94 -9.40 4.35
CA PRO A 179 15.30 -8.40 5.20
C PRO A 179 15.30 -7.04 4.49
N ARG A 180 14.13 -6.41 4.45
CA ARG A 180 13.95 -5.05 3.91
C ARG A 180 13.89 -4.05 5.06
N PRO A 181 14.38 -2.81 4.86
CA PRO A 181 14.26 -1.79 5.89
C PRO A 181 12.77 -1.55 6.21
N PRO A 182 12.40 -1.42 7.48
CA PRO A 182 11.03 -1.11 7.87
C PRO A 182 10.63 0.27 7.35
N LEU A 183 9.34 0.48 7.09
CA LEU A 183 8.80 1.72 6.51
C LEU A 183 9.28 3.00 7.22
N TRP A 184 9.40 2.97 8.54
CA TRP A 184 9.80 4.14 9.32
C TRP A 184 11.22 4.63 9.02
N GLU A 185 12.11 3.76 8.55
CA GLU A 185 13.52 4.09 8.32
C GLU A 185 13.71 5.12 7.19
N PRO A 186 13.27 4.86 5.95
CA PRO A 186 13.30 5.86 4.89
C PRO A 186 12.42 7.08 5.21
N VAL A 187 11.28 6.90 5.88
CA VAL A 187 10.37 8.00 6.24
C VAL A 187 10.99 8.97 7.24
N LEU A 188 11.75 8.48 8.23
CA LEU A 188 12.42 9.31 9.23
C LEU A 188 13.74 9.91 8.74
N ALA A 189 14.31 9.44 7.63
CA ALA A 189 15.63 9.88 7.17
C ALA A 189 15.70 11.41 6.97
N SER A 190 14.68 11.99 6.34
CA SER A 190 14.55 13.44 6.15
C SER A 190 14.37 14.19 7.48
N GLY A 191 13.53 13.68 8.38
CA GLY A 191 13.32 14.25 9.72
C GLY A 191 14.59 14.27 10.57
N ARG A 192 15.42 13.21 10.50
CA ARG A 192 16.72 13.14 11.18
C ARG A 192 17.71 14.15 10.60
N ALA A 193 17.71 14.32 9.28
CA ALA A 193 18.53 15.35 8.62
C ALA A 193 18.08 16.76 9.02
N ASP A 194 16.77 17.02 9.08
CA ASP A 194 16.21 18.30 9.50
C ASP A 194 16.47 18.60 10.98
N LEU A 195 16.35 17.60 11.86
CA LEU A 195 16.71 17.75 13.26
C LEU A 195 18.20 18.09 13.44
N THR A 196 19.08 17.45 12.66
CA THR A 196 20.52 17.77 12.64
C THR A 196 20.75 19.20 12.15
N LEU A 197 20.05 19.63 11.09
CA LEU A 197 20.10 20.99 10.58
C LEU A 197 19.63 22.00 11.62
N LEU A 198 18.55 21.73 12.34
CA LEU A 198 18.01 22.59 13.39
C LEU A 198 18.98 22.77 14.56
N ARG A 199 19.70 21.71 14.95
CA ARG A 199 20.72 21.75 16.02
C ARG A 199 21.96 22.52 15.63
N ALA A 200 22.38 22.43 14.36
CA ALA A 200 23.59 23.08 13.85
C ALA A 200 23.33 24.49 13.29
N GLY A 201 22.09 24.78 12.91
CA GLY A 201 21.68 25.97 12.18
C GLY A 201 21.40 27.18 13.07
N ASP A 202 21.12 28.30 12.40
CA ASP A 202 20.68 29.54 13.02
C ASP A 202 19.16 29.72 12.88
N GLY A 203 18.65 30.91 13.24
CA GLY A 203 17.22 31.22 13.13
C GLY A 203 16.64 31.06 11.72
N ALA A 204 17.43 31.20 10.65
CA ALA A 204 16.93 30.99 9.30
C ALA A 204 16.68 29.51 9.00
N ALA A 205 17.52 28.61 9.51
CA ALA A 205 17.30 27.17 9.44
C ALA A 205 16.05 26.75 10.25
N TRP A 206 15.82 27.39 11.39
CA TRP A 206 14.64 27.16 12.23
C TRP A 206 13.36 27.53 11.48
N GLU A 207 13.28 28.75 10.93
CA GLU A 207 12.12 29.17 10.16
C GLU A 207 11.90 28.30 8.90
N ALA A 208 12.97 27.92 8.19
CA ALA A 208 12.85 27.11 6.99
C ALA A 208 12.24 25.71 7.22
N VAL A 209 12.55 25.08 8.37
CA VAL A 209 11.93 23.79 8.74
C VAL A 209 10.55 24.03 9.36
N ALA A 210 10.40 25.06 10.19
CA ALA A 210 9.17 25.28 10.92
C ALA A 210 8.02 25.85 10.07
N GLU A 211 8.30 26.56 8.97
CA GLU A 211 7.26 27.02 8.03
C GLU A 211 6.71 25.89 7.15
N ASP A 212 7.50 24.85 6.90
CA ASP A 212 7.07 23.67 6.15
C ASP A 212 6.38 22.65 7.09
N PRO A 213 5.07 22.39 6.94
CA PRO A 213 4.35 21.51 7.85
C PRO A 213 4.82 20.05 7.79
N VAL A 214 5.34 19.58 6.65
CA VAL A 214 5.81 18.18 6.52
C VAL A 214 7.15 18.03 7.24
N ARG A 215 8.09 18.93 6.95
CA ARG A 215 9.42 18.93 7.58
C ARG A 215 9.34 19.12 9.09
N ARG A 216 8.48 20.03 9.56
CA ARG A 216 8.24 20.27 11.00
C ARG A 216 7.76 19.01 11.72
N ARG A 217 6.78 18.30 11.15
CA ARG A 217 6.26 17.04 11.72
C ARG A 217 7.33 15.95 11.77
N LEU A 218 8.12 15.80 10.71
CA LEU A 218 9.19 14.81 10.66
C LEU A 218 10.34 15.12 11.62
N ALA A 219 10.70 16.39 11.79
CA ALA A 219 11.69 16.81 12.79
C ALA A 219 11.20 16.53 14.22
N LEU A 220 9.91 16.77 14.52
CA LEU A 220 9.31 16.43 15.81
C LEU A 220 9.31 14.92 16.06
N ARG A 221 8.97 14.11 15.05
CA ARG A 221 9.05 12.64 15.13
C ARG A 221 10.49 12.17 15.30
N ALA A 222 11.46 12.75 14.60
CA ALA A 222 12.87 12.43 14.85
C ALA A 222 13.30 12.77 16.29
N ALA A 223 12.87 13.91 16.81
CA ALA A 223 13.16 14.32 18.20
C ALA A 223 12.47 13.41 19.24
N GLN A 224 11.29 12.87 18.92
CA GLN A 224 10.60 11.86 19.72
C GLN A 224 11.49 10.62 19.95
N PHE A 225 12.20 10.13 18.94
CA PHE A 225 13.00 8.92 19.11
C PHE A 225 14.41 9.22 19.67
N ASP A 226 14.97 10.39 19.38
CA ASP A 226 16.31 10.77 19.83
C ASP A 226 16.35 11.28 21.28
N ARG A 227 15.28 11.96 21.75
CA ARG A 227 15.08 12.48 23.12
C ARG A 227 16.18 13.40 23.67
N ALA A 228 17.07 13.96 22.85
CA ALA A 228 18.20 14.80 23.30
C ALA A 228 17.78 16.00 24.16
N GLU A 229 18.33 16.10 25.38
CA GLU A 229 17.99 17.15 26.37
C GLU A 229 18.25 18.57 25.88
N ALA A 230 19.24 18.76 25.01
CA ALA A 230 19.63 20.06 24.48
C ALA A 230 18.59 20.71 23.56
N ASP A 231 17.58 19.96 23.10
CA ASP A 231 16.60 20.45 22.12
C ASP A 231 15.47 21.31 22.71
N LEU A 232 15.46 21.62 24.02
CA LEU A 232 14.32 22.28 24.66
C LEU A 232 13.91 23.60 23.98
N GLU A 233 14.86 24.49 23.67
CA GLU A 233 14.55 25.75 22.96
C GLU A 233 14.00 25.52 21.55
N LEU A 234 14.52 24.51 20.86
CA LEU A 234 14.03 24.11 19.55
C LEU A 234 12.59 23.57 19.65
N LEU A 235 12.31 22.68 20.60
CA LEU A 235 11.00 22.12 20.83
C LEU A 235 9.97 23.20 21.20
N ARG A 236 10.36 24.19 22.02
CA ARG A 236 9.54 25.38 22.32
C ARG A 236 9.20 26.16 21.05
N HIS A 237 10.14 26.29 20.11
CA HIS A 237 9.90 26.95 18.84
C HIS A 237 8.94 26.15 17.94
N LEU A 238 9.19 24.86 17.75
CA LEU A 238 8.33 24.00 16.93
C LEU A 238 6.90 23.90 17.51
N LEU A 239 6.75 23.82 18.84
CA LEU A 239 5.45 23.83 19.51
C LEU A 239 4.63 25.08 19.18
N ARG A 240 5.25 26.27 19.22
CA ARG A 240 4.56 27.53 18.84
C ARG A 240 4.10 27.49 17.39
N GLN A 241 4.91 26.92 16.50
CA GLN A 241 4.59 26.87 15.08
C GLN A 241 3.49 25.84 14.78
N GLU A 242 3.39 24.77 15.58
CA GLU A 242 2.27 23.82 15.47
C GLU A 242 0.92 24.39 15.87
N THR A 243 0.84 25.47 16.68
CA THR A 243 -0.44 26.13 17.02
C THR A 243 -1.21 26.66 15.81
N ARG A 244 -0.54 26.83 14.66
CA ARG A 244 -1.20 27.15 13.38
C ARG A 244 -2.11 26.03 12.88
N SER A 245 -1.90 24.82 13.40
CA SER A 245 -2.73 23.65 13.22
C SER A 245 -3.68 23.50 14.42
N SER A 246 -4.89 22.99 14.19
CA SER A 246 -5.69 22.46 15.31
C SER A 246 -5.02 21.20 15.91
N MET A 247 -5.66 20.55 16.87
CA MET A 247 -5.11 19.45 17.65
C MET A 247 -4.73 18.20 16.82
N ARG A 248 -3.48 18.17 16.33
CA ARG A 248 -2.85 16.99 15.72
C ARG A 248 -1.96 16.24 16.70
N ASP A 249 -1.59 15.02 16.35
CA ASP A 249 -0.65 14.22 17.14
C ASP A 249 0.71 14.91 17.26
N GLU A 250 1.20 15.60 16.23
CA GLU A 250 2.48 16.32 16.33
C GLU A 250 2.42 17.55 17.25
N LEU A 251 1.28 18.25 17.34
CA LEU A 251 1.09 19.32 18.33
C LEU A 251 1.11 18.73 19.75
N ARG A 252 0.40 17.62 19.96
CA ARG A 252 0.42 16.90 21.25
C ARG A 252 1.83 16.45 21.61
N LEU A 253 2.53 15.84 20.66
CA LEU A 253 3.89 15.34 20.81
C LEU A 253 4.85 16.48 21.19
N ALA A 254 4.80 17.62 20.50
CA ALA A 254 5.63 18.77 20.83
C ALA A 254 5.38 19.26 22.27
N ALA A 255 4.12 19.34 22.70
CA ALA A 255 3.76 19.73 24.07
C ALA A 255 4.26 18.71 25.11
N VAL A 256 4.15 17.41 24.82
CA VAL A 256 4.66 16.32 25.67
C VAL A 256 6.20 16.40 25.76
N LEU A 257 6.91 16.55 24.65
CA LEU A 257 8.37 16.64 24.63
C LEU A 257 8.91 17.83 25.42
N VAL A 258 8.22 18.98 25.38
CA VAL A 258 8.52 20.14 26.24
C VAL A 258 8.22 19.81 27.71
N GLY A 259 7.03 19.27 28.01
CA GLY A 259 6.61 18.92 29.36
C GLY A 259 7.51 17.89 30.07
N LEU A 260 8.07 16.92 29.32
CA LEU A 260 8.99 15.91 29.85
C LEU A 260 10.28 16.51 30.42
N ARG A 261 10.66 17.73 30.02
CA ARG A 261 11.80 18.43 30.63
C ARG A 261 11.50 18.92 32.05
N GLY A 262 10.22 19.11 32.38
CA GLY A 262 9.79 19.51 33.72
C GLY A 262 10.21 20.93 34.12
N ASP A 263 10.53 21.78 33.15
CA ASP A 263 10.77 23.20 33.39
C ASP A 263 9.43 23.91 33.56
N VAL A 264 9.14 24.35 34.79
CA VAL A 264 7.87 25.05 35.11
C VAL A 264 7.76 26.39 34.39
N GLY A 265 8.86 26.92 33.85
CA GLY A 265 8.86 28.08 32.96
C GLY A 265 8.09 27.85 31.66
N ASP A 266 7.82 26.60 31.28
CA ASP A 266 7.04 26.23 30.09
C ASP A 266 5.53 26.21 30.30
N LEU A 267 5.05 26.23 31.55
CA LEU A 267 3.62 26.21 31.84
C LEU A 267 2.84 27.34 31.14
N PRO A 268 3.30 28.60 31.10
CA PRO A 268 2.61 29.65 30.35
C PRO A 268 2.47 29.34 28.86
N LEU A 269 3.51 28.78 28.22
CA LEU A 269 3.48 28.39 26.80
C LEU A 269 2.51 27.23 26.57
N LEU A 270 2.53 26.21 27.43
CA LEU A 270 1.64 25.06 27.31
C LEU A 270 0.16 25.45 27.48
N HIS A 271 -0.14 26.36 28.41
CA HIS A 271 -1.48 26.93 28.56
C HIS A 271 -1.87 27.82 27.38
N GLU A 272 -0.96 28.64 26.86
CA GLU A 272 -1.20 29.43 25.64
C GLU A 272 -1.60 28.53 24.46
N VAL A 273 -0.85 27.46 24.22
CA VAL A 273 -1.16 26.48 23.16
C VAL A 273 -2.52 25.81 23.42
N ARG A 274 -2.76 25.36 24.66
CA ARG A 274 -4.01 24.70 25.04
C ARG A 274 -5.24 25.55 24.73
N GLU A 275 -5.18 26.85 24.97
CA GLU A 275 -6.29 27.78 24.79
C GLU A 275 -6.48 28.28 23.34
N THR A 276 -5.75 27.73 22.37
CA THR A 276 -5.84 28.14 20.95
C THR A 276 -7.22 27.83 20.35
N ASP A 277 -7.73 26.61 20.55
CA ASP A 277 -9.08 26.21 20.14
C ASP A 277 -9.67 25.13 21.08
N TYR A 278 -10.90 24.72 20.80
CA TYR A 278 -11.60 23.71 21.61
C TYR A 278 -10.92 22.34 21.56
N ASP A 279 -10.45 21.92 20.39
CA ASP A 279 -9.82 20.62 20.19
C ASP A 279 -8.47 20.57 20.90
N THR A 280 -7.70 21.67 20.91
CA THR A 280 -6.45 21.78 21.67
C THR A 280 -6.70 21.78 23.17
N ALA A 281 -7.75 22.45 23.63
CA ALA A 281 -8.13 22.47 25.03
C ALA A 281 -8.49 21.07 25.55
N CYS A 282 -9.19 20.27 24.73
CA CYS A 282 -9.49 18.88 25.02
C CYS A 282 -8.24 17.98 24.91
N GLY A 283 -7.46 18.14 23.85
CA GLY A 283 -6.33 17.27 23.53
C GLY A 283 -5.11 17.44 24.43
N LEU A 284 -4.99 18.59 25.09
CA LEU A 284 -4.01 18.90 26.13
C LEU A 284 -4.65 19.05 27.51
N GLY A 285 -5.76 18.34 27.74
CA GLY A 285 -6.41 18.29 29.05
C GLY A 285 -5.45 17.80 30.15
N GLY A 286 -5.66 18.31 31.37
CA GLY A 286 -4.88 17.90 32.54
C GLY A 286 -3.49 18.54 32.68
N ILE A 287 -3.13 19.51 31.83
CA ILE A 287 -1.94 20.34 32.05
C ILE A 287 -2.00 20.93 33.47
N PRO A 288 -0.92 20.85 34.27
CA PRO A 288 -0.90 21.39 35.62
C PRO A 288 -1.14 22.90 35.68
N GLU A 289 -1.78 23.35 36.75
CA GLU A 289 -2.08 24.77 36.98
C GLU A 289 -0.79 25.61 37.21
N PRO A 290 -0.84 26.93 36.95
CA PRO A 290 0.26 27.82 37.30
C PRO A 290 0.66 27.69 38.77
N GLY A 291 1.94 27.43 39.04
CA GLY A 291 2.48 27.17 40.39
C GLY A 291 2.65 25.69 40.74
N ALA A 292 2.30 24.77 39.83
CA ALA A 292 2.64 23.37 39.94
C ALA A 292 4.17 23.14 39.98
N SER A 293 4.57 22.02 40.58
CA SER A 293 5.96 21.59 40.67
C SER A 293 6.46 20.98 39.35
N SER A 294 7.79 20.98 39.16
CA SER A 294 8.43 20.27 38.04
C SER A 294 8.06 18.79 37.95
N LYS A 295 7.74 18.16 39.09
CA LYS A 295 7.31 16.77 39.13
C LYS A 295 5.91 16.61 38.53
N GLU A 296 4.96 17.45 38.91
CA GLU A 296 3.59 17.39 38.37
C GLU A 296 3.56 17.60 36.86
N LEU A 297 4.39 18.51 36.33
CA LEU A 297 4.52 18.71 34.88
C LEU A 297 5.09 17.47 34.18
N ARG A 298 6.13 16.84 34.75
CA ARG A 298 6.69 15.60 34.21
C ARG A 298 5.73 14.43 34.28
N ASP A 299 5.02 14.27 35.39
CA ASP A 299 4.06 13.18 35.59
C ASP A 299 2.90 13.28 34.58
N TRP A 300 2.40 14.50 34.29
CA TRP A 300 1.42 14.73 33.23
C TRP A 300 1.97 14.35 31.85
N ALA A 301 3.15 14.86 31.50
CA ALA A 301 3.76 14.60 30.19
C ALA A 301 4.09 13.12 29.99
N GLN A 302 4.61 12.45 31.02
CA GLN A 302 4.92 11.03 30.99
C GLN A 302 3.65 10.18 30.83
N GLY A 303 2.53 10.54 31.47
CA GLY A 303 1.28 9.83 31.29
C GLY A 303 0.75 9.89 29.84
N LEU A 304 0.95 11.02 29.16
CA LEU A 304 0.61 11.14 27.73
C LEU A 304 1.63 10.44 26.83
N ASP A 305 2.92 10.49 27.15
CA ASP A 305 3.98 9.75 26.45
C ASP A 305 3.67 8.25 26.54
N ASP A 306 3.59 7.67 27.74
CA ASP A 306 3.33 6.23 27.95
C ASP A 306 2.04 5.71 27.27
N SER A 307 1.04 6.56 27.08
CA SER A 307 -0.24 6.16 26.48
C SER A 307 -0.32 6.36 24.97
N LEU A 308 0.44 7.30 24.41
CA LEU A 308 0.29 7.71 23.01
C LEU A 308 1.60 7.77 22.23
N PHE A 309 2.74 7.99 22.89
CA PHE A 309 4.03 8.26 22.25
C PHE A 309 5.15 7.41 22.85
N GLY A 310 5.83 6.63 22.01
CA GLY A 310 6.96 5.80 22.44
C GLY A 310 8.33 6.42 22.16
N THR A 311 9.38 5.65 22.46
CA THR A 311 10.76 5.90 22.02
C THR A 311 11.23 4.94 20.93
N ASP A 312 10.48 3.89 20.63
CA ASP A 312 10.78 2.95 19.55
C ASP A 312 9.90 3.25 18.32
N PRO A 313 10.49 3.59 17.16
CA PRO A 313 9.73 3.77 15.92
C PRO A 313 8.90 2.54 15.50
N ALA A 314 9.31 1.33 15.91
CA ALA A 314 8.61 0.10 15.56
C ALA A 314 7.27 -0.08 16.33
N ASP A 315 7.09 0.62 17.45
CA ASP A 315 5.86 0.58 18.24
C ASP A 315 4.76 1.51 17.69
N GLU A 316 5.13 2.45 16.80
CA GLU A 316 4.17 3.36 16.16
C GLU A 316 3.26 2.59 15.19
N PRO A 317 1.96 2.94 15.15
CA PRO A 317 1.05 2.36 14.17
C PRO A 317 1.54 2.54 12.73
N VAL A 318 1.33 1.52 11.89
CA VAL A 318 1.66 1.58 10.45
C VAL A 318 1.06 2.82 9.78
N SER A 319 -0.16 3.22 10.19
CA SER A 319 -0.83 4.42 9.67
C SER A 319 -0.03 5.71 9.88
N THR A 320 0.68 5.84 11.01
CA THR A 320 1.56 6.99 11.27
C THR A 320 2.61 7.12 10.18
N TRP A 321 3.22 6.00 9.81
CA TRP A 321 4.29 5.96 8.83
C TRP A 321 3.79 6.10 7.40
N THR A 322 2.65 5.50 7.05
CA THR A 322 2.06 5.65 5.71
C THR A 322 1.58 7.08 5.47
N ASP A 323 1.04 7.75 6.50
CA ASP A 323 0.64 9.17 6.41
C ASP A 323 1.84 10.08 6.17
N LEU A 324 2.92 9.89 6.94
CA LEU A 324 4.16 10.67 6.78
C LEU A 324 4.88 10.36 5.46
N ALA A 325 4.82 9.11 4.97
CA ALA A 325 5.33 8.75 3.65
C ALA A 325 4.56 9.48 2.55
N ARG A 326 3.22 9.45 2.61
CA ARG A 326 2.34 10.16 1.67
C ARG A 326 2.61 11.66 1.66
N ASP A 327 2.73 12.29 2.84
CA ASP A 327 2.99 13.72 2.96
C ASP A 327 4.36 14.13 2.38
N GLN A 328 5.33 13.22 2.36
CA GLN A 328 6.65 13.40 1.71
C GLN A 328 6.64 13.11 0.20
N GLY A 329 5.52 12.66 -0.36
CA GLY A 329 5.45 12.19 -1.75
C GLY A 329 6.06 10.81 -1.98
N MET A 330 6.32 10.03 -0.91
CA MET A 330 6.74 8.62 -1.00
C MET A 330 5.51 7.71 -1.23
N THR A 331 4.73 8.02 -2.27
CA THR A 331 3.41 7.42 -2.56
C THR A 331 3.49 5.91 -2.73
N GLU A 332 4.44 5.40 -3.51
CA GLU A 332 4.55 3.96 -3.77
C GLU A 332 4.96 3.20 -2.52
N LEU A 333 5.81 3.78 -1.68
CA LEU A 333 6.21 3.18 -0.41
C LEU A 333 5.03 3.06 0.56
N ALA A 334 4.17 4.08 0.63
CA ALA A 334 2.92 4.02 1.38
C ALA A 334 1.96 2.97 0.76
N ARG A 335 1.79 2.98 -0.56
CA ARG A 335 0.90 2.08 -1.30
C ARG A 335 1.25 0.62 -1.06
N VAL A 336 2.51 0.24 -1.25
CA VAL A 336 2.97 -1.14 -1.02
C VAL A 336 2.67 -1.59 0.41
N THR A 337 2.98 -0.74 1.40
CA THR A 337 2.70 -1.06 2.81
C THR A 337 1.22 -1.33 3.05
N LEU A 338 0.33 -0.46 2.54
CA LEU A 338 -1.11 -0.64 2.70
C LEU A 338 -1.64 -1.88 1.96
N ILE A 339 -1.10 -2.20 0.77
CA ILE A 339 -1.46 -3.41 0.02
C ILE A 339 -1.07 -4.65 0.81
N ARG A 340 0.15 -4.69 1.36
CA ARG A 340 0.62 -5.82 2.19
C ARG A 340 -0.22 -5.99 3.46
N GLU A 341 -0.63 -4.91 4.10
CA GLU A 341 -1.56 -4.96 5.24
C GLU A 341 -2.93 -5.51 4.85
N LEU A 342 -3.49 -5.06 3.71
CA LEU A 342 -4.76 -5.58 3.21
C LEU A 342 -4.67 -7.07 2.86
N ASP A 343 -3.61 -7.48 2.15
CA ASP A 343 -3.35 -8.88 1.81
C ASP A 343 -3.26 -9.75 3.06
N ALA A 344 -2.57 -9.28 4.09
CA ALA A 344 -2.46 -10.00 5.35
C ALA A 344 -3.82 -10.19 6.05
N ILE A 345 -4.72 -9.21 5.98
CA ILE A 345 -6.09 -9.32 6.51
C ILE A 345 -6.95 -10.24 5.65
N VAL A 346 -6.80 -10.19 4.33
CA VAL A 346 -7.52 -11.08 3.39
C VAL A 346 -7.14 -12.54 3.65
N MET A 347 -5.84 -12.82 3.83
CA MET A 347 -5.33 -14.15 4.14
C MET A 347 -5.70 -14.62 5.55
N ASP A 348 -5.70 -13.72 6.53
CA ASP A 348 -6.06 -14.03 7.91
C ASP A 348 -6.95 -12.96 8.55
N GLN A 349 -8.27 -13.15 8.43
CA GLN A 349 -9.27 -12.28 9.06
C GLN A 349 -9.22 -12.33 10.60
N SER A 350 -8.50 -13.30 11.22
CA SER A 350 -8.33 -13.33 12.66
C SER A 350 -7.57 -12.11 13.19
N ARG A 351 -6.80 -11.44 12.32
CA ARG A 351 -6.15 -10.14 12.59
C ARG A 351 -7.14 -9.03 12.95
N LEU A 352 -8.40 -9.14 12.52
CA LEU A 352 -9.46 -8.20 12.88
C LEU A 352 -10.10 -8.50 14.24
N ARG A 353 -9.70 -9.58 14.94
CA ARG A 353 -10.31 -9.92 16.23
C ARG A 353 -9.87 -8.96 17.32
N ARG A 354 -10.83 -8.56 18.14
CA ARG A 354 -10.54 -7.81 19.37
C ARG A 354 -9.87 -8.70 20.40
N ARG A 355 -8.81 -8.20 21.05
CA ARG A 355 -8.14 -8.90 22.17
C ARG A 355 -9.10 -9.19 23.33
N ASP A 356 -10.04 -8.27 23.59
CA ASP A 356 -11.01 -8.36 24.68
C ASP A 356 -12.34 -9.03 24.29
N ALA A 357 -12.57 -9.29 23.00
CA ALA A 357 -13.73 -9.99 22.48
C ALA A 357 -13.35 -10.89 21.29
N PRO A 358 -12.78 -12.09 21.52
CA PRO A 358 -12.17 -12.92 20.47
C PRO A 358 -13.11 -13.38 19.36
N ARG A 359 -14.44 -13.32 19.59
CA ARG A 359 -15.46 -13.66 18.61
C ARG A 359 -15.97 -12.46 17.81
N ALA A 360 -15.63 -11.23 18.22
CA ALA A 360 -16.04 -10.01 17.55
C ALA A 360 -14.90 -9.48 16.68
N LEU A 361 -15.21 -9.21 15.41
CA LEU A 361 -14.30 -8.54 14.48
C LEU A 361 -14.46 -7.02 14.61
N THR A 362 -13.34 -6.29 14.61
CA THR A 362 -13.34 -4.84 14.37
C THR A 362 -13.07 -4.59 12.90
N THR A 363 -14.05 -4.01 12.20
CA THR A 363 -13.96 -3.72 10.77
C THR A 363 -13.45 -2.29 10.49
N ALA A 364 -13.12 -1.54 11.55
CA ALA A 364 -12.56 -0.18 11.44
C ALA A 364 -11.24 -0.13 10.65
N PRO A 365 -10.28 -1.08 10.81
CA PRO A 365 -9.05 -1.08 10.02
C PRO A 365 -9.32 -1.14 8.51
N LEU A 366 -10.30 -1.93 8.05
CA LEU A 366 -10.65 -2.02 6.62
C LEU A 366 -11.21 -0.71 6.08
N ARG A 367 -12.03 -0.01 6.87
CA ARG A 367 -12.55 1.31 6.49
C ARG A 367 -11.45 2.35 6.41
N THR A 368 -10.47 2.29 7.33
CA THR A 368 -9.28 3.13 7.30
C THR A 368 -8.45 2.83 6.05
N LEU A 369 -8.13 1.57 5.77
CA LEU A 369 -7.41 1.16 4.56
C LEU A 369 -8.09 1.66 3.29
N ALA A 370 -9.42 1.50 3.18
CA ALA A 370 -10.16 1.99 2.02
C ALA A 370 -9.96 3.51 1.81
N ARG A 371 -10.10 4.30 2.89
CA ARG A 371 -9.87 5.75 2.84
C ARG A 371 -8.42 6.09 2.49
N ASP A 372 -7.45 5.43 3.11
CA ASP A 372 -6.04 5.73 2.91
C ASP A 372 -5.62 5.41 1.45
N PHE A 373 -6.18 4.36 0.84
CA PHE A 373 -6.05 4.11 -0.59
C PHE A 373 -6.72 5.19 -1.46
N GLU A 374 -7.91 5.67 -1.11
CA GLU A 374 -8.55 6.80 -1.82
C GLU A 374 -7.69 8.06 -1.76
N GLU A 375 -7.05 8.35 -0.63
CA GLU A 375 -6.14 9.48 -0.44
C GLU A 375 -4.86 9.35 -1.28
N LEU A 376 -4.39 8.13 -1.54
CA LEU A 376 -3.30 7.83 -2.48
C LEU A 376 -3.77 7.79 -3.95
N GLY A 377 -5.08 7.85 -4.21
CA GLY A 377 -5.66 7.71 -5.54
C GLY A 377 -5.75 6.27 -6.07
N ASP A 378 -5.52 5.25 -5.22
CA ASP A 378 -5.65 3.84 -5.57
C ASP A 378 -7.10 3.35 -5.39
N ARG A 379 -7.97 3.72 -6.32
CA ARG A 379 -9.41 3.38 -6.23
C ARG A 379 -9.66 1.88 -6.26
N THR A 380 -8.84 1.13 -6.99
CA THR A 380 -9.00 -0.31 -7.13
C THR A 380 -8.71 -1.02 -5.80
N GLN A 381 -7.61 -0.67 -5.12
CA GLN A 381 -7.33 -1.22 -3.78
C GLN A 381 -8.31 -0.68 -2.71
N ALA A 382 -8.74 0.58 -2.82
CA ALA A 382 -9.80 1.12 -1.97
C ALA A 382 -11.10 0.30 -2.09
N LEU A 383 -11.50 -0.03 -3.31
CA LEU A 383 -12.67 -0.85 -3.58
C LEU A 383 -12.51 -2.26 -3.01
N ARG A 384 -11.33 -2.89 -3.17
CA ARG A 384 -11.02 -4.19 -2.59
C ARG A 384 -11.16 -4.19 -1.06
N ALA A 385 -10.58 -3.21 -0.37
CA ALA A 385 -10.75 -3.03 1.07
C ALA A 385 -12.22 -2.82 1.47
N GLN A 386 -12.94 -2.00 0.70
CA GLN A 386 -14.36 -1.71 0.94
C GLN A 386 -15.25 -2.94 0.72
N GLN A 387 -14.98 -3.79 -0.27
CA GLN A 387 -15.73 -5.03 -0.51
C GLN A 387 -15.60 -6.00 0.67
N LEU A 388 -14.38 -6.18 1.19
CA LEU A 388 -14.16 -6.99 2.39
C LEU A 388 -14.85 -6.36 3.60
N HIS A 389 -14.76 -5.04 3.78
CA HIS A 389 -15.48 -4.33 4.83
C HIS A 389 -17.00 -4.57 4.75
N THR A 390 -17.59 -4.46 3.56
CA THR A 390 -19.03 -4.66 3.31
C THR A 390 -19.46 -6.10 3.64
N ALA A 391 -18.64 -7.10 3.30
CA ALA A 391 -18.94 -8.50 3.53
C ALA A 391 -19.01 -8.87 5.02
N LEU A 392 -18.30 -8.12 5.88
CA LEU A 392 -18.23 -8.35 7.32
C LEU A 392 -19.26 -7.56 8.14
N GLN A 393 -20.12 -6.74 7.50
CA GLN A 393 -21.15 -5.99 8.23
C GLN A 393 -22.38 -6.85 8.52
N GLU A 394 -22.88 -6.79 9.75
CA GLU A 394 -24.05 -7.58 10.19
C GLU A 394 -25.33 -6.73 10.22
N LYS A 395 -25.30 -5.57 10.90
CA LYS A 395 -26.49 -4.72 11.09
C LYS A 395 -26.94 -4.11 9.76
N ALA A 396 -28.26 -3.98 9.57
CA ALA A 396 -28.82 -3.43 8.34
C ALA A 396 -28.30 -2.03 8.01
N TRP A 397 -28.20 -1.15 9.01
CA TRP A 397 -27.61 0.19 8.86
C TRP A 397 -26.17 0.15 8.32
N ASP A 398 -25.31 -0.68 8.92
CA ASP A 398 -23.90 -0.78 8.54
C ASP A 398 -23.76 -1.43 7.16
N ARG A 399 -24.58 -2.45 6.86
CA ARG A 399 -24.64 -3.08 5.53
C ARG A 399 -25.06 -2.12 4.43
N VAL A 400 -26.02 -1.24 4.69
CA VAL A 400 -26.47 -0.20 3.73
C VAL A 400 -25.39 0.86 3.56
N SER A 401 -24.82 1.37 4.66
CA SER A 401 -23.78 2.40 4.62
C SER A 401 -22.52 1.91 3.88
N ALA A 402 -22.09 0.66 4.15
CA ALA A 402 -20.96 0.06 3.47
C ALA A 402 -21.23 -0.18 1.97
N ARG A 403 -22.42 -0.68 1.60
CA ARG A 403 -22.81 -0.85 0.19
C ARG A 403 -22.91 0.47 -0.56
N LEU A 404 -23.32 1.55 0.10
CA LEU A 404 -23.36 2.87 -0.50
C LEU A 404 -21.95 3.34 -0.88
N ASN A 405 -20.98 3.21 0.04
CA ASN A 405 -19.58 3.52 -0.25
C ASN A 405 -18.99 2.59 -1.32
N GLN A 406 -19.35 1.31 -1.29
CA GLN A 406 -18.92 0.35 -2.32
C GLN A 406 -19.45 0.76 -3.71
N ALA A 407 -20.74 1.07 -3.85
CA ALA A 407 -21.31 1.49 -5.13
C ALA A 407 -20.67 2.79 -5.65
N ARG A 408 -20.35 3.74 -4.75
CA ARG A 408 -19.60 4.95 -5.08
C ARG A 408 -18.23 4.61 -5.68
N LEU A 409 -17.47 3.74 -5.02
CA LEU A 409 -16.15 3.32 -5.47
C LEU A 409 -16.23 2.52 -6.78
N GLU A 410 -17.19 1.60 -6.93
CA GLU A 410 -17.44 0.86 -8.17
C GLU A 410 -17.75 1.82 -9.33
N ARG A 411 -18.55 2.87 -9.10
CA ARG A 411 -18.81 3.91 -10.10
C ARG A 411 -17.55 4.67 -10.46
N GLU A 412 -16.74 5.06 -9.48
CA GLU A 412 -15.53 5.86 -9.67
C GLU A 412 -14.36 5.09 -10.28
N ASP A 413 -14.32 3.77 -10.09
CA ASP A 413 -13.41 2.82 -10.73
C ASP A 413 -13.89 2.38 -12.13
N GLY A 414 -15.10 2.78 -12.54
CA GLY A 414 -15.68 2.46 -13.85
C GLY A 414 -16.40 1.11 -13.93
N GLN A 415 -16.57 0.41 -12.81
CA GLN A 415 -17.31 -0.85 -12.67
C GLN A 415 -18.83 -0.62 -12.61
N LEU A 416 -19.38 0.06 -13.63
CA LEU A 416 -20.76 0.58 -13.62
C LEU A 416 -21.82 -0.52 -13.42
N THR A 417 -21.64 -1.68 -14.06
CA THR A 417 -22.56 -2.81 -13.93
C THR A 417 -22.57 -3.37 -12.50
N GLN A 418 -21.41 -3.41 -11.83
CA GLN A 418 -21.32 -3.83 -10.42
C GLN A 418 -22.00 -2.81 -9.51
N ALA A 419 -21.77 -1.51 -9.75
CA ALA A 419 -22.43 -0.44 -9.00
C ALA A 419 -23.97 -0.55 -9.05
N VAL A 420 -24.54 -0.92 -10.22
CA VAL A 420 -26.00 -1.15 -10.36
C VAL A 420 -26.46 -2.31 -9.49
N GLN A 421 -25.71 -3.43 -9.49
CA GLN A 421 -26.03 -4.61 -8.70
C GLN A 421 -25.90 -4.35 -7.20
N THR A 422 -24.87 -3.61 -6.78
CA THR A 422 -24.66 -3.20 -5.39
C THR A 422 -25.79 -2.32 -4.90
N LEU A 423 -26.22 -1.33 -5.69
CA LEU A 423 -27.38 -0.49 -5.35
C LEU A 423 -28.70 -1.30 -5.34
N ALA A 424 -28.87 -2.28 -6.22
CA ALA A 424 -30.01 -3.18 -6.17
C ALA A 424 -30.04 -4.00 -4.87
N THR A 425 -28.89 -4.52 -4.46
CA THR A 425 -28.75 -5.23 -3.18
C THR A 425 -29.06 -4.32 -2.00
N LEU A 426 -28.56 -3.07 -2.02
CA LEU A 426 -28.84 -2.06 -1.01
C LEU A 426 -30.35 -1.82 -0.86
N ARG A 427 -31.08 -1.63 -1.97
CA ARG A 427 -32.55 -1.48 -1.96
C ARG A 427 -33.25 -2.71 -1.39
N GLY A 428 -32.74 -3.92 -1.67
CA GLY A 428 -33.25 -5.15 -1.06
C GLY A 428 -33.14 -5.14 0.47
N ILE A 429 -32.06 -4.58 1.02
CA ILE A 429 -31.88 -4.44 2.47
C ILE A 429 -32.82 -3.38 3.06
N LEU A 430 -33.05 -2.26 2.36
CA LEU A 430 -34.03 -1.26 2.80
C LEU A 430 -35.44 -1.87 2.89
N ALA A 431 -35.84 -2.69 1.92
CA ALA A 431 -37.14 -3.35 1.90
C ALA A 431 -37.28 -4.45 2.96
N ALA A 432 -36.20 -5.16 3.29
CA ALA A 432 -36.18 -6.26 4.24
C ALA A 432 -34.93 -6.19 5.15
N PRO A 433 -34.91 -5.27 6.15
CA PRO A 433 -33.71 -5.00 6.95
C PRO A 433 -33.27 -6.18 7.82
N GLY A 434 -34.22 -6.96 8.33
CA GLY A 434 -33.96 -8.05 9.27
C GLY A 434 -33.67 -7.60 10.71
N ASP A 435 -33.58 -6.29 10.94
CA ASP A 435 -33.47 -5.66 12.26
C ASP A 435 -34.12 -4.25 12.24
N ASP A 436 -34.12 -3.58 13.39
CA ASP A 436 -34.75 -2.27 13.60
C ASP A 436 -33.82 -1.07 13.34
N SER A 437 -32.57 -1.30 12.92
CA SER A 437 -31.56 -0.24 12.79
C SER A 437 -31.87 0.79 11.71
N LEU A 438 -32.74 0.44 10.75
CA LEU A 438 -33.13 1.32 9.63
C LEU A 438 -34.44 2.07 9.87
N ARG A 439 -35.11 1.99 11.03
CA ARG A 439 -36.46 2.58 11.24
C ARG A 439 -36.67 4.06 10.89
N GLN A 440 -35.60 4.86 10.73
CA GLN A 440 -35.66 6.29 10.42
C GLN A 440 -34.70 6.73 9.32
N TRP A 441 -34.29 5.81 8.43
CA TRP A 441 -33.28 6.09 7.39
C TRP A 441 -33.68 7.24 6.44
N GLU A 442 -34.98 7.45 6.23
CA GLU A 442 -35.62 8.50 5.40
C GLU A 442 -35.47 9.92 5.98
N GLY A 443 -35.30 10.02 7.30
CA GLY A 443 -35.24 11.29 8.06
C GLY A 443 -33.82 11.77 8.36
N VAL A 444 -32.81 11.00 7.95
CA VAL A 444 -31.39 11.25 8.23
C VAL A 444 -30.59 11.35 6.92
N ASN A 445 -29.35 11.82 7.01
CA ASN A 445 -28.50 12.03 5.84
C ASN A 445 -28.28 10.76 4.98
N LEU A 446 -28.46 9.56 5.56
CA LEU A 446 -28.31 8.30 4.84
C LEU A 446 -29.25 8.20 3.62
N GLY A 447 -30.55 8.45 3.79
CA GLY A 447 -31.51 8.39 2.67
C GLY A 447 -31.17 9.37 1.55
N ARG A 448 -30.72 10.57 1.90
CA ARG A 448 -30.22 11.56 0.94
C ARG A 448 -29.03 11.02 0.15
N PHE A 449 -28.02 10.49 0.82
CA PHE A 449 -26.82 9.97 0.13
C PHE A 449 -27.13 8.77 -0.76
N ILE A 450 -28.07 7.91 -0.37
CA ILE A 450 -28.53 6.80 -1.21
C ILE A 450 -29.16 7.34 -2.49
N ALA A 451 -30.07 8.32 -2.40
CA ALA A 451 -30.70 8.91 -3.58
C ALA A 451 -29.68 9.62 -4.50
N GLU A 452 -28.74 10.39 -3.92
CA GLU A 452 -27.67 11.04 -4.69
C GLU A 452 -26.86 10.03 -5.50
N GLU A 453 -26.46 8.91 -4.90
CA GLU A 453 -25.64 7.91 -5.57
C GLU A 453 -26.41 7.20 -6.70
N HIS A 454 -27.70 6.94 -6.54
CA HIS A 454 -28.53 6.40 -7.61
C HIS A 454 -28.57 7.34 -8.83
N TYR A 455 -28.81 8.64 -8.61
CA TYR A 455 -28.82 9.60 -9.72
C TYR A 455 -27.43 9.79 -10.35
N ARG A 456 -26.36 9.86 -9.55
CA ARG A 456 -24.98 9.92 -10.07
C ARG A 456 -24.67 8.72 -10.96
N LEU A 457 -25.01 7.51 -10.54
CA LEU A 457 -24.80 6.32 -11.35
C LEU A 457 -25.66 6.33 -12.62
N THR A 458 -26.94 6.69 -12.53
CA THR A 458 -27.82 6.83 -13.70
C THR A 458 -27.23 7.79 -14.74
N ARG A 459 -26.68 8.93 -14.27
CA ARG A 459 -26.06 9.92 -15.16
C ARG A 459 -24.83 9.36 -15.86
N VAL A 460 -23.94 8.69 -15.12
CA VAL A 460 -22.72 8.08 -15.70
C VAL A 460 -23.07 6.96 -16.68
N LEU A 461 -24.09 6.13 -16.39
CA LEU A 461 -24.59 5.12 -17.33
C LEU A 461 -25.09 5.76 -18.63
N ALA A 462 -25.83 6.87 -18.53
CA ALA A 462 -26.31 7.62 -19.68
C ALA A 462 -25.15 8.21 -20.50
N GLU A 463 -24.14 8.77 -19.85
CA GLU A 463 -22.92 9.29 -20.49
C GLU A 463 -22.09 8.18 -21.17
N ALA A 464 -22.06 6.98 -20.60
CA ALA A 464 -21.42 5.79 -21.17
C ALA A 464 -22.27 5.09 -22.24
N HIS A 465 -23.42 5.65 -22.62
CA HIS A 465 -24.38 5.07 -23.58
C HIS A 465 -25.00 3.71 -23.16
N LEU A 466 -24.91 3.35 -21.87
CA LEU A 466 -25.59 2.20 -21.26
C LEU A 466 -27.05 2.58 -20.96
N THR A 467 -27.81 2.75 -22.05
CA THR A 467 -29.10 3.45 -22.03
C THR A 467 -30.20 2.63 -21.34
N ASP A 468 -30.18 1.30 -21.50
CA ASP A 468 -31.19 0.43 -20.89
C ASP A 468 -30.99 0.35 -19.37
N GLU A 469 -29.74 0.27 -18.91
CA GLU A 469 -29.38 0.33 -17.50
C GLU A 469 -29.75 1.69 -16.88
N ALA A 470 -29.45 2.79 -17.57
CA ALA A 470 -29.81 4.14 -17.11
C ALA A 470 -31.34 4.30 -16.98
N ARG A 471 -32.11 3.84 -17.97
CA ARG A 471 -33.59 3.88 -17.94
C ARG A 471 -34.18 2.99 -16.87
N SER A 472 -33.53 1.86 -16.56
CA SER A 472 -33.95 0.95 -15.49
C SER A 472 -33.67 1.50 -14.10
N LEU A 473 -32.53 2.20 -13.93
CA LEU A 473 -32.11 2.73 -12.63
C LEU A 473 -32.86 4.01 -12.24
N LEU A 474 -33.25 4.86 -13.20
CA LEU A 474 -33.92 6.14 -12.93
C LEU A 474 -35.22 5.99 -12.09
N PRO A 475 -36.17 5.08 -12.43
CA PRO A 475 -37.36 4.85 -11.59
C PRO A 475 -37.04 4.40 -10.17
N ALA A 476 -35.94 3.65 -9.98
CA ALA A 476 -35.50 3.24 -8.65
C ALA A 476 -34.95 4.43 -7.84
N ALA A 477 -34.25 5.36 -8.50
CA ALA A 477 -33.81 6.61 -7.88
C ALA A 477 -35.01 7.47 -7.44
N ASP A 478 -36.02 7.61 -8.32
CA ASP A 478 -37.24 8.38 -8.06
C ASP A 478 -38.07 7.78 -6.91
N ALA A 479 -38.14 6.45 -6.82
CA ALA A 479 -38.82 5.77 -5.72
C ALA A 479 -38.19 6.12 -4.35
N ILE A 480 -36.85 6.07 -4.26
CA ILE A 480 -36.12 6.44 -3.04
C ILE A 480 -36.33 7.91 -2.71
N LEU A 481 -36.24 8.80 -3.71
CA LEU A 481 -36.48 10.23 -3.52
C LEU A 481 -37.89 10.51 -2.97
N GLY A 482 -38.89 9.73 -3.40
CA GLY A 482 -40.28 9.83 -2.94
C GLY A 482 -40.51 9.41 -1.48
N GLU A 483 -39.60 8.63 -0.91
CA GLU A 483 -39.64 8.18 0.49
C GLU A 483 -38.93 9.17 1.44
N LEU A 484 -38.11 10.10 0.92
CA LEU A 484 -37.34 11.03 1.74
C LEU A 484 -38.22 12.12 2.38
N SER A 485 -37.83 12.52 3.59
CA SER A 485 -38.38 13.73 4.23
C SER A 485 -38.10 15.00 3.41
N GLU A 486 -38.90 16.05 3.61
CA GLU A 486 -38.76 17.33 2.89
C GLU A 486 -37.32 17.89 2.96
N ASN A 487 -36.68 17.81 4.13
CA ASN A 487 -35.29 18.22 4.33
C ASN A 487 -34.29 17.34 3.55
N GLY A 488 -34.55 16.05 3.42
CA GLY A 488 -33.74 15.12 2.63
C GLY A 488 -33.82 15.40 1.12
N THR A 489 -35.00 15.80 0.62
CA THR A 489 -35.21 16.06 -0.82
C THR A 489 -34.51 17.32 -1.35
N LYS A 490 -34.29 18.34 -0.50
CA LYS A 490 -33.77 19.66 -0.91
C LYS A 490 -32.39 19.58 -1.58
N GLY A 491 -31.55 18.63 -1.17
CA GLY A 491 -30.20 18.45 -1.71
C GLY A 491 -30.11 17.58 -2.96
N VAL A 492 -31.19 16.90 -3.36
CA VAL A 492 -31.17 15.88 -4.44
C VAL A 492 -31.99 16.32 -5.67
N ARG A 493 -32.95 17.23 -5.49
CA ARG A 493 -33.91 17.61 -6.54
C ARG A 493 -33.25 18.13 -7.83
N GLU A 494 -32.24 18.99 -7.70
CA GLU A 494 -31.49 19.52 -8.85
C GLU A 494 -30.80 18.39 -9.64
N LEU A 495 -30.08 17.50 -8.94
CA LEU A 495 -29.43 16.34 -9.53
C LEU A 495 -30.44 15.38 -10.19
N ALA A 496 -31.64 15.22 -9.61
CA ALA A 496 -32.71 14.40 -10.17
C ALA A 496 -33.24 14.99 -11.49
N GLU A 497 -33.50 16.30 -11.52
CA GLU A 497 -34.00 17.00 -12.72
C GLU A 497 -32.99 16.95 -13.87
N GLU A 498 -31.70 17.21 -13.59
CA GLU A 498 -30.61 17.11 -14.56
C GLU A 498 -30.47 15.69 -15.12
N THR A 499 -30.44 14.69 -14.24
CA THR A 499 -30.32 13.29 -14.63
C THR A 499 -31.50 12.84 -15.50
N ALA A 500 -32.73 13.21 -15.12
CA ALA A 500 -33.92 12.89 -15.90
C ALA A 500 -33.96 13.61 -17.26
N ALA A 501 -33.44 14.84 -17.36
CA ALA A 501 -33.26 15.51 -18.65
C ALA A 501 -32.27 14.73 -19.53
N ARG A 502 -31.13 14.33 -18.97
CA ARG A 502 -30.09 13.61 -19.71
C ARG A 502 -30.55 12.26 -20.25
N VAL A 503 -31.28 11.47 -19.46
CA VAL A 503 -31.82 10.17 -19.92
C VAL A 503 -32.87 10.36 -21.02
N ARG A 504 -33.65 11.46 -20.99
CA ARG A 504 -34.63 11.78 -22.04
C ARG A 504 -33.97 12.16 -23.36
N GLU A 505 -32.83 12.84 -23.34
CA GLU A 505 -32.08 13.20 -24.56
C GLU A 505 -31.54 11.98 -25.33
N LEU A 506 -31.39 10.83 -24.66
CA LEU A 506 -30.94 9.56 -25.26
C LEU A 506 -32.09 8.73 -25.87
N SER A 507 -33.31 9.28 -25.87
CA SER A 507 -34.52 8.67 -26.43
C SER A 507 -34.91 9.36 -27.73
#